data_AF-A0A2E2AG46-F1
#
_entry.id   AF-A0A2E2AG46-F1
#
_cell.length_a   1.000
_cell.length_b   1.000
_cell.length_c   1.000
_cell.angle_alpha   90.00
_cell.angle_beta   90.00
_cell.angle_gamma   90.00
#
_symmetry.space_group_name_H-M   'P 1'
#
loop_
_entity.id
_entity.type
_entity.pdbx_description
1 polymer ?
#
loop_
_entity_poly.entity_id
_entity_poly.type
_entity_poly.pdbx_seq_one_letter_code
_entity_poly.pdbx_strand_id
1 'polypeptide(L)'
;MANTNSVREIRVSKMMSKAELARKASVTVQTIDRIEKGNECRLDTKRKIILALGYKLADRTRVFDSGDNKPASATRTGKLKKV
;
A
#
# COMPACT_ATOMS: atom_id res chain seq x y z
N MET A 1 19.28 2.13 -7.81
CA MET A 1 18.50 3.14 -7.05
C MET A 1 17.41 2.41 -6.28
N ALA A 2 17.42 2.47 -4.95
CA ALA A 2 16.36 1.86 -4.14
C ALA A 2 15.12 2.74 -4.24
N ASN A 3 14.06 2.25 -4.90
CA ASN A 3 12.77 2.93 -4.88
C ASN A 3 12.26 2.95 -3.43
N THR A 4 12.17 4.15 -2.86
CA THR A 4 11.62 4.36 -1.54
C THR A 4 10.13 4.00 -1.56
N ASN A 5 9.74 3.10 -0.66
CA ASN A 5 8.36 2.64 -0.53
C ASN A 5 7.93 2.70 0.94
N SER A 6 6.67 3.03 1.19
CA SER A 6 6.12 3.14 2.55
C SER A 6 5.41 1.84 2.99
N VAL A 7 5.57 0.74 2.26
CA VAL A 7 4.88 -0.54 2.53
C VAL A 7 5.23 -1.06 3.93
N ARG A 8 6.52 -1.00 4.31
CA ARG A 8 6.97 -1.43 5.63
C ARG A 8 6.36 -0.59 6.75
N GLU A 9 6.36 0.72 6.59
CA GLU A 9 5.83 1.66 7.59
C GLU A 9 4.33 1.45 7.78
N ILE A 10 3.58 1.37 6.69
CA ILE A 10 2.12 1.14 6.72
C ILE A 10 1.81 -0.21 7.38
N ARG A 11 2.59 -1.25 7.05
CA ARG A 11 2.44 -2.58 7.65
C ARG A 11 2.65 -2.54 9.17
N VAL A 12 3.71 -1.88 9.64
CA VAL A 12 4.01 -1.74 11.08
C VAL A 12 2.96 -0.87 11.79
N SER A 13 2.53 0.23 11.16
CA SER A 13 1.46 1.10 11.69
C SER A 13 0.14 0.36 11.89
N LYS A 14 -0.14 -0.64 11.04
CA LYS A 14 -1.33 -1.51 11.16
C LYS A 14 -1.09 -2.77 12.01
N MET A 15 0.04 -2.87 12.72
CA MET A 15 0.43 -4.04 13.53
C MET A 15 0.34 -5.38 12.78
N MET A 16 0.62 -5.38 11.47
CA MET A 16 0.59 -6.61 10.66
C MET A 16 1.99 -7.24 10.53
N SER A 17 2.09 -8.55 10.67
CA SER A 17 3.31 -9.28 10.33
C SER A 17 3.49 -9.42 8.80
N LYS A 18 4.72 -9.67 8.32
CA LYS A 18 4.99 -9.92 6.88
C LYS A 18 4.15 -11.08 6.34
N ALA A 19 3.99 -12.13 7.14
CA ALA A 19 3.18 -13.30 6.80
C ALA A 19 1.69 -12.97 6.70
N GLU A 20 1.17 -12.08 7.56
CA GLU A 20 -0.23 -11.66 7.50
C GLU A 20 -0.53 -10.83 6.26
N LEU A 21 0.35 -9.87 5.94
CA LEU A 21 0.22 -9.09 4.72
C LEU A 21 0.26 -10.00 3.47
N ALA A 22 1.17 -10.97 3.46
CA ALA A 22 1.28 -11.95 2.39
C ALA A 22 0.00 -12.79 2.22
N ARG A 23 -0.58 -13.28 3.32
CA ARG A 23 -1.85 -14.02 3.32
C ARG A 23 -3.00 -13.15 2.79
N LYS A 24 -3.13 -11.92 3.27
CA LYS A 24 -4.19 -10.97 2.84
C LYS A 24 -4.06 -10.58 1.37
N ALA A 25 -2.83 -10.42 0.87
CA ALA A 25 -2.57 -10.06 -0.52
C ALA A 25 -2.49 -11.29 -1.45
N SER A 26 -2.65 -12.52 -0.94
CA SER A 26 -2.51 -13.75 -1.73
C SER A 26 -1.17 -13.84 -2.47
N VAL A 27 -0.08 -13.48 -1.79
CA VAL A 27 1.31 -13.50 -2.31
C VAL A 27 2.23 -14.22 -1.34
N THR A 28 3.46 -14.50 -1.78
CA THR A 28 4.46 -15.13 -0.90
C THR A 28 5.11 -14.10 0.03
N VAL A 29 5.56 -14.56 1.19
CA VAL A 29 6.31 -13.71 2.15
C VAL A 29 7.60 -13.17 1.52
N GLN A 30 8.26 -13.95 0.66
CA GLN A 30 9.44 -13.50 -0.08
C GLN A 30 9.14 -12.36 -1.04
N THR A 31 7.96 -12.36 -1.65
CA THR A 31 7.50 -11.26 -2.51
C THR A 31 7.33 -9.98 -1.70
N ILE A 32 6.72 -10.05 -0.51
CA ILE A 32 6.59 -8.90 0.39
C ILE A 32 7.97 -8.36 0.82
N ASP A 33 8.89 -9.25 1.19
CA ASP A 33 10.24 -8.86 1.61
C ASP A 33 11.01 -8.14 0.48
N ARG A 34 10.91 -8.65 -0.76
CA ARG A 34 11.48 -7.98 -1.94
C ARG A 34 10.88 -6.60 -2.18
N ILE A 35 9.56 -6.46 -1.99
CA ILE A 35 8.85 -5.19 -2.19
C ILE A 35 9.21 -4.19 -1.10
N GLU A 36 9.28 -4.60 0.17
CA GLU A 36 9.75 -3.73 1.26
C GLU A 36 11.19 -3.23 1.01
N LYS A 37 12.03 -4.04 0.34
CA LYS A 37 13.39 -3.66 -0.10
C LYS A 37 13.43 -2.72 -1.32
N GLY A 38 12.29 -2.35 -1.90
CA GLY A 38 12.21 -1.44 -3.04
C GLY A 38 12.36 -2.10 -4.41
N ASN A 39 12.22 -3.44 -4.49
CA ASN A 39 12.20 -4.11 -5.79
C ASN A 39 10.89 -3.87 -6.53
N GLU A 40 10.99 -3.79 -7.85
CA GLU A 40 9.84 -3.75 -8.73
C GLU A 40 9.02 -5.05 -8.68
N CYS A 41 7.70 -4.90 -8.77
CA CYS A 41 6.75 -6.00 -8.75
C CYS A 41 5.65 -5.76 -9.78
N ARG A 42 4.99 -6.85 -10.19
CA ARG A 42 3.90 -6.81 -11.17
C ARG A 42 2.77 -5.91 -10.67
N LEU A 43 2.08 -5.24 -11.60
CA LEU A 43 0.92 -4.39 -11.30
C LEU A 43 -0.18 -5.15 -10.54
N ASP A 44 -0.39 -6.43 -10.87
CA ASP A 44 -1.30 -7.31 -10.14
C ASP A 44 -0.95 -7.44 -8.66
N THR A 45 0.34 -7.67 -8.35
CA THR A 45 0.87 -7.75 -6.99
C THR A 45 0.69 -6.42 -6.25
N LYS A 46 0.94 -5.29 -6.92
CA LYS A 46 0.71 -3.96 -6.33
C LYS A 46 -0.75 -3.76 -5.95
N ARG A 47 -1.69 -4.12 -6.84
CA ARG A 47 -3.14 -4.03 -6.58
C ARG A 47 -3.54 -4.87 -5.37
N LYS A 48 -3.08 -6.12 -5.30
CA LYS A 48 -3.34 -7.03 -4.17
C LYS A 48 -2.83 -6.48 -2.84
N ILE A 49 -1.62 -5.91 -2.81
CA ILE A 49 -1.04 -5.33 -1.60
C ILE A 49 -1.81 -4.09 -1.15
N ILE A 50 -2.17 -3.20 -2.06
CA ILE A 50 -2.97 -1.99 -1.74
C ILE A 50 -4.29 -2.39 -1.08
N LEU A 51 -4.98 -3.38 -1.66
CA LEU A 51 -6.24 -3.89 -1.12
C LEU A 51 -6.05 -4.57 0.24
N ALA A 52 -4.99 -5.36 0.41
CA ALA A 52 -4.65 -6.02 1.67
C ALA A 52 -4.32 -5.03 2.80
N LEU A 53 -3.72 -3.90 2.46
CA LEU A 53 -3.46 -2.79 3.38
C LEU A 53 -4.74 -1.96 3.67
N GLY A 54 -5.83 -2.18 2.94
CA GLY A 54 -7.11 -1.48 3.11
C GLY A 54 -7.13 -0.09 2.47
N TYR A 55 -6.33 0.13 1.42
CA TYR A 55 -6.33 1.37 0.64
C TYR A 55 -7.07 1.18 -0.68
N LYS A 56 -7.41 2.29 -1.34
CA LYS A 56 -7.97 2.25 -2.69
C LYS A 56 -6.83 2.20 -3.71
N LEU A 57 -7.11 1.66 -4.91
CA LEU A 57 -6.13 1.61 -6.00
C LEU A 57 -5.61 3.00 -6.41
N ALA A 58 -6.38 4.06 -6.14
CA ALA A 58 -5.96 5.46 -6.33
C ALA A 58 -4.82 5.87 -5.38
N ASP A 59 -4.74 5.29 -4.18
CA ASP A 59 -3.67 5.54 -3.20
C ASP A 59 -2.37 4.77 -3.52
N ARG A 60 -2.24 4.17 -4.73
CA ARG A 60 -1.03 3.43 -5.13
C ARG A 60 0.24 4.27 -4.99
N THR A 61 0.15 5.56 -5.30
CA THR A 61 1.25 6.51 -5.24
C THR A 61 1.68 6.68 -3.79
N ARG A 62 0.73 6.81 -2.86
CA ARG A 62 1.03 6.90 -1.42
C ARG A 62 1.72 5.67 -0.83
N VAL A 63 1.47 4.49 -1.39
CA VAL A 63 2.01 3.21 -0.88
C VAL A 63 3.38 2.89 -1.50
N PHE A 64 3.56 3.17 -2.79
CA PHE A 64 4.73 2.74 -3.58
C PHE A 64 5.62 3.88 -4.12
N ASP A 65 5.24 5.14 -3.91
CA ASP A 65 5.98 6.32 -4.34
C ASP A 65 6.23 7.22 -3.11
N SER A 66 7.47 7.22 -2.61
CA SER A 66 7.89 8.08 -1.50
C SER A 66 8.71 9.30 -2.00
N GLY A 67 8.54 9.70 -3.26
CA GLY A 67 9.31 10.78 -3.90
C GLY A 67 8.42 11.98 -4.27
N ASP A 68 8.10 12.82 -3.29
CA ASP A 68 7.59 14.19 -3.41
C ASP A 68 6.70 14.52 -4.65
N ASN A 69 5.77 13.65 -5.02
CA ASN A 69 4.70 14.02 -5.92
C ASN A 69 3.39 13.87 -5.17
N LYS A 70 2.90 14.98 -4.65
CA LYS A 70 1.53 15.14 -4.16
C LYS A 70 0.65 15.50 -5.37
N PRO A 71 -0.02 14.56 -6.06
CA PRO A 71 -1.19 14.93 -6.82
C PRO A 71 -2.37 14.99 -5.84
N ALA A 72 -2.87 16.20 -5.64
CA ALA A 72 -4.15 16.46 -5.03
C ALA A 72 -5.26 15.63 -5.70
N SER A 73 -5.97 14.78 -4.94
CA SER A 73 -7.39 14.46 -5.16
C SER A 73 -7.92 13.74 -3.92
N ALA A 74 -8.65 14.43 -3.04
CA ALA A 74 -10.10 14.63 -3.13
C ALA A 74 -10.90 13.32 -3.06
N THR A 75 -11.31 12.95 -1.85
CA THR A 75 -12.69 12.49 -1.61
C THR A 75 -13.12 12.95 -0.22
N ARG A 76 -13.50 14.24 -0.14
CA ARG A 76 -14.51 14.65 0.83
C ARG A 76 -15.85 14.15 0.29
N THR A 77 -16.29 12.97 0.68
CA THR A 77 -17.73 12.65 0.63
C THR A 77 -18.23 12.78 2.04
N GLY A 78 -18.76 13.98 2.35
CA GLY A 78 -19.41 14.26 3.61
C GLY A 78 -20.59 13.33 3.81
N LYS A 79 -20.64 12.67 4.96
CA LYS A 79 -21.88 12.14 5.51
C LYS A 79 -22.32 13.08 6.62
N LEU A 80 -22.95 14.19 6.24
CA LEU A 80 -23.66 15.03 7.19
C LEU A 80 -25.05 14.41 7.40
N LYS A 81 -25.25 13.80 8.56
CA LYS A 81 -26.58 13.54 9.12
C LYS A 81 -27.26 14.89 9.33
N LYS A 82 -28.50 15.03 8.85
CA LYS A 82 -29.49 16.00 9.36
C LYS A 82 -30.83 15.25 9.34
N VAL A 83 -31.22 14.80 10.53
CA VAL A 83 -32.43 15.17 11.30
C VAL A 83 -33.71 14.59 10.72
#